data_AF-A0A6V8PTX6-F1
#
_entry.id   AF-A0A6V8PTX6-F1
#
_cell.length_a   1.000
_cell.length_b   1.000
_cell.length_c   1.000
_cell.angle_alpha   90.00
_cell.angle_beta   90.00
_cell.angle_gamma   90.00
#
_symmetry.space_group_name_H-M   'P 1'
#
loop_
_entity.id
_entity.type
_entity.pdbx_description
1 polymer ?
#
loop_
_entity_poly.entity_id
_entity_poly.type
_entity_poly.pdbx_seq_one_letter_code
_entity_poly.pdbx_strand_id
1 'polypeptide(L)' 'MTTIKDLAKMANVSVATVSRVINKSGYVSPELTRRVGQAIAESGYQVNALA' A
#
# COMPACT_ATOMS: atom_id res chain seq x y z
N MET A 1 0.89 -3.16 -15.22
CA MET A 1 1.83 -2.95 -14.10
C MET A 1 1.13 -2.09 -13.06
N THR A 2 0.68 -2.67 -11.96
CA THR A 2 0.19 -1.88 -10.83
C THR A 2 1.37 -1.11 -10.24
N THR A 3 1.24 0.19 -10.07
CA THR A 3 2.24 1.02 -9.40
C THR A 3 1.73 1.43 -8.02
N ILE A 4 2.62 1.91 -7.14
CA ILE A 4 2.24 2.41 -5.80
C ILE A 4 1.17 3.52 -5.90
N LYS A 5 1.18 4.30 -6.98
CA LYS A 5 0.17 5.33 -7.27
C LYS A 5 -1.23 4.74 -7.49
N ASP A 6 -1.29 3.59 -8.15
CA ASP A 6 -2.53 2.89 -8.45
C ASP A 6 -3.09 2.23 -7.18
N LEU A 7 -2.21 1.59 -6.41
CA LEU A 7 -2.53 1.09 -5.06
C LEU A 7 -3.08 2.17 -4.13
N ALA A 8 -2.47 3.36 -4.15
CA ALA A 8 -2.91 4.48 -3.33
C ALA A 8 -4.34 4.90 -3.71
N LYS A 9 -4.65 4.95 -5.01
CA LYS A 9 -6.02 5.22 -5.50
C LYS A 9 -7.00 4.13 -5.09
N MET A 10 -6.63 2.86 -5.23
CA MET A 10 -7.47 1.71 -4.89
C MET A 10 -7.79 1.65 -3.39
N ALA A 11 -6.79 1.85 -2.53
CA ALA A 11 -6.94 1.88 -1.08
C ALA A 11 -7.57 3.19 -0.56
N ASN A 12 -7.84 4.16 -1.43
CA ASN A 12 -8.31 5.50 -1.09
C ASN A 12 -7.39 6.22 -0.08
N VAL A 13 -6.07 6.15 -0.32
CA VAL A 13 -5.05 6.77 0.51
C VAL A 13 -4.04 7.54 -0.35
N SER A 14 -3.18 8.32 0.29
CA SER A 14 -2.07 8.96 -0.40
C SER A 14 -0.90 8.00 -0.62
N VAL A 15 -0.13 8.23 -1.68
CA VAL A 15 1.11 7.49 -2.00
C VAL A 15 2.08 7.53 -0.82
N ALA A 16 2.11 8.65 -0.08
CA ALA A 16 2.87 8.79 1.16
C ALA A 16 2.41 7.80 2.24
N THR A 17 1.10 7.59 2.41
CA THR A 17 0.56 6.61 3.37
C THR A 17 0.94 5.19 2.97
N VAL A 18 0.83 4.83 1.69
CA VAL A 18 1.27 3.52 1.20
C VAL A 18 2.78 3.34 1.44
N SER A 19 3.58 4.37 1.18
CA SER A 19 5.02 4.36 1.46
C SER A 19 5.32 4.19 2.96
N ARG A 20 4.58 4.86 3.85
CA ARG A 20 4.71 4.69 5.31
C ARG A 20 4.32 3.29 5.76
N VAL A 21 3.27 2.70 5.20
CA VAL A 21 2.84 1.33 5.51
C VAL A 21 3.87 0.31 5.05
N ILE A 22 4.37 0.46 3.81
CA ILE A 22 5.40 -0.45 3.23
C ILE A 22 6.72 -0.33 4.00
N ASN A 23 7.21 0.88 4.23
CA ASN A 23 8.48 1.11 4.93
C ASN A 23 8.36 1.01 6.46
N LYS A 24 7.14 0.80 7.00
CA LYS A 24 6.82 0.91 8.43
C LYS A 24 7.37 2.20 9.08
N SER A 25 7.49 3.27 8.29
CA SER A 25 8.04 4.55 8.72
C SER A 25 6.91 5.47 9.16
N GLY A 26 6.52 5.37 10.43
CA GLY A 26 5.57 6.26 11.09
C GLY A 26 4.27 5.57 11.53
N TYR A 27 3.44 6.33 12.24
CA TYR A 27 2.14 5.87 12.71
C TYR A 27 1.10 5.96 11.59
N VAL A 28 0.53 4.82 11.21
CA VAL A 28 -0.57 4.73 10.26
C VAL A 28 -1.72 4.03 10.98
N SER A 29 -2.92 4.63 10.92
CA SER A 29 -4.08 4.06 11.59
C SER A 29 -4.32 2.62 11.12
N PRO A 30 -4.74 1.72 12.02
CA PRO A 30 -4.98 0.31 11.68
C PRO A 30 -5.99 0.15 10.53
N GLU A 31 -6.96 1.07 10.44
CA GLU A 31 -7.92 1.12 9.32
C GLU A 31 -7.24 1.36 7.96
N LEU A 32 -6.31 2.33 7.90
CA LEU A 32 -5.55 2.65 6.69
C LEU A 32 -4.64 1.48 6.30
N THR A 33 -3.95 0.88 7.28
CA THR A 33 -3.12 -0.32 7.07
C THR A 33 -3.94 -1.47 6.50
N ARG A 34 -5.17 -1.66 7.01
CA ARG A 34 -6.08 -2.69 6.52
C ARG A 34 -6.55 -2.42 5.09
N ARG A 35 -6.92 -1.18 4.75
CA ARG A 35 -7.29 -0.79 3.37
C ARG A 35 -6.13 -0.98 2.40
N VAL A 36 -4.92 -0.55 2.79
CA VAL A 36 -3.70 -0.73 1.98
C VAL A 36 -3.40 -2.22 1.80
N GLY A 37 -3.51 -3.02 2.86
CA GLY A 37 -3.33 -4.48 2.79
C GLY A 37 -4.35 -5.16 1.86
N GLN A 38 -5.62 -4.74 1.89
CA GLN A 38 -6.64 -5.25 0.97
C GLN A 38 -6.35 -4.84 -0.48
N ALA A 39 -5.99 -3.58 -0.74
CA ALA A 39 -5.62 -3.14 -2.08
C ALA A 39 -4.37 -3.86 -2.61
N ILE A 40 -3.38 -4.15 -1.76
CA ILE A 40 -2.21 -4.96 -2.11
C ILE A 40 -2.62 -6.38 -2.52
N ALA A 41 -3.53 -7.01 -1.75
CA ALA A 41 -4.05 -8.33 -2.04
C ALA A 41 -4.89 -8.38 -3.32
N GLU A 42 -5.82 -7.43 -3.51
CA GLU A 42 -6.70 -7.35 -4.69
C GLU A 42 -5.93 -6.98 -5.95
N SER A 43 -5.01 -6.04 -5.86
CA SER A 43 -4.25 -5.61 -7.02
C SER A 43 -3.17 -6.62 -7.45
N GLY A 44 -2.93 -7.67 -6.67
CA GLY A 44 -1.81 -8.58 -6.91
C GLY A 44 -0.46 -7.86 -6.92
N TYR A 45 -0.35 -6.74 -6.21
CA TYR A 45 0.90 -6.00 -6.07
C TYR A 45 1.82 -6.80 -5.16
N GLN A 46 2.44 -7.82 -5.72
CA GLN A 46 3.64 -8.39 -5.15
C GLN A 46 4.68 -7.29 -5.26
N VAL A 47 5.03 -6.69 -4.12
CA VAL A 47 6.31 -6.02 -3.97
C VAL A 47 7.29 -7.04 -4.53
N ASN A 48 7.88 -6.76 -5.69
CA ASN A 48 8.93 -7.60 -6.24
C ASN A 48 10.08 -7.52 -5.23
N ALA A 49 10.01 -8.36 -4.20
CA ALA A 49 11.15 -8.87 -3.48
C ALA A 49 11.82 -9.89 -4.41
N LEU A 50 12.14 -9.46 -5.64
CA LEU A 50 13.12 -10.14 -6.46
C LEU A 50 14.44 -9.86 -5.76
N ALA A 51 14.82 -10.86 -4.96
CA ALA A 51 16.16 -11.10 -4.46
C ALA A 51 17.18 -11.13 -5.61
#